data_AF-A0A8H3HLH3-F1
#
_entry.id   AF-A0A8H3HLH3-F1
#
_cell.length_a   1.000
_cell.length_b   1.000
_cell.length_c   1.000
_cell.angle_alpha   90.00
_cell.angle_beta   90.00
_cell.angle_gamma   90.00
#
_symmetry.space_group_name_H-M   'P 1'
#
loop_
_entity.id
_entity.type
_entity.pdbx_description
1 polymer ?
#
loop_
_entity_poly.entity_id
_entity_poly.type
_entity_poly.pdbx_seq_one_letter_code
_entity_poly.pdbx_strand_id
1 'polypeptide(L)'
;MTTAGLISASTIEFADSLIRIFGQLQTSRYLAIGSLTLLVYDWLSTLDQEIEFIWRKRWSFARVIYHLNRVLPVLLFSVVLIPNILFAPSYYTATNRSIYGVVALLAILCATSIIRCWATYGQRWVLWLLIPALFLTVGHALAQVTLNIGKTRYLANPLPGVLEGCFVILPSDIWLAYLSGVLYESLVFGLLVWRIWCLSSGVGLTPLLRQLLKHGASFFAVNFGLMLVSCVGSGYPGTIIIVNTSG
;
A
#
# COMPACT_ATOMS: atom_id res chain seq x y z
N MET A 1 -39.18 17.14 26.16
CA MET A 1 -38.21 16.06 25.88
C MET A 1 -37.44 15.79 27.17
N THR A 2 -37.66 14.64 27.78
CA THR A 2 -37.11 14.29 29.11
C THR A 2 -35.64 13.89 28.99
N THR A 3 -34.84 14.31 29.97
CA THR A 3 -33.39 14.00 30.09
C THR A 3 -33.08 12.50 29.99
N ALA A 4 -34.00 11.64 30.43
CA ALA A 4 -33.90 10.18 30.29
C ALA A 4 -33.91 9.70 28.82
N GLY A 5 -34.69 10.35 27.93
CA GLY A 5 -34.71 10.02 26.50
C GLY A 5 -33.40 10.39 25.80
N LEU A 6 -32.80 11.53 26.16
CA LEU A 6 -31.49 11.96 25.64
C LEU A 6 -30.35 11.05 26.08
N ILE A 7 -30.37 10.55 27.33
CA ILE A 7 -29.36 9.60 27.84
C ILE A 7 -29.51 8.23 27.17
N SER A 8 -30.74 7.77 26.91
CA SER A 8 -30.95 6.51 26.18
C SER A 8 -30.49 6.58 24.73
N ALA A 9 -30.73 7.70 24.05
CA ALA A 9 -30.31 7.91 22.66
C ALA A 9 -28.78 7.98 22.53
N SER A 10 -28.10 8.72 23.41
CA SER A 10 -26.63 8.81 23.40
C SER A 10 -25.95 7.47 23.72
N THR A 11 -26.56 6.65 24.57
CA THR A 11 -26.04 5.31 24.90
C THR A 11 -26.15 4.36 23.71
N ILE A 12 -27.24 4.43 22.94
CA ILE A 12 -27.45 3.62 21.73
C ILE A 12 -26.46 4.04 20.63
N GLU A 13 -26.29 5.35 20.40
CA GLU A 13 -25.32 5.86 19.41
C GLU A 13 -23.87 5.48 19.74
N PHE A 14 -23.52 5.47 21.04
CA PHE A 14 -22.22 5.01 21.50
C PHE A 14 -22.02 3.51 21.27
N ALA A 15 -23.04 2.68 21.60
CA ALA A 15 -22.98 1.24 21.39
C ALA A 15 -22.83 0.87 19.90
N ASP A 16 -23.58 1.51 19.01
CA ASP A 16 -23.48 1.30 17.56
C ASP A 16 -22.08 1.68 17.03
N SER A 17 -21.51 2.77 17.54
CA SER A 17 -20.17 3.21 17.20
C SER A 17 -19.11 2.18 17.64
N LEU A 18 -19.24 1.62 18.85
CA LEU A 18 -18.35 0.57 19.35
C LEU A 18 -18.41 -0.71 18.51
N ILE A 19 -19.60 -1.16 18.12
CA ILE A 19 -19.77 -2.36 17.28
C ILE A 19 -19.10 -2.16 15.91
N ARG A 20 -19.29 -0.99 15.29
CA ARG A 20 -18.64 -0.64 14.01
C ARG A 20 -17.12 -0.65 14.12
N ILE A 21 -16.60 -0.02 15.16
CA ILE A 21 -15.17 0.05 15.47
C ILE A 21 -14.57 -1.35 15.66
N PHE A 22 -15.24 -2.20 16.43
CA PHE A 22 -14.80 -3.58 16.67
C PHE A 22 -14.80 -4.40 15.38
N GLY A 23 -15.86 -4.29 14.57
CA GLY A 23 -15.94 -4.96 13.27
C GLY A 23 -14.83 -4.51 12.31
N GLN A 24 -14.52 -3.21 12.27
CA GLN A 24 -13.40 -2.67 11.49
C GLN A 24 -12.05 -3.23 11.96
N LEU A 25 -11.79 -3.23 13.28
CA LEU A 25 -10.59 -3.81 13.87
C LEU A 25 -10.38 -5.27 13.47
N GLN A 26 -11.42 -6.09 13.65
CA GLN A 26 -11.35 -7.51 13.37
C GLN A 26 -11.16 -7.78 11.87
N THR A 27 -11.85 -7.02 11.02
CA THR A 27 -11.69 -7.10 9.56
C THR A 27 -10.27 -6.74 9.13
N SER A 28 -9.71 -5.63 9.64
CA SER A 28 -8.34 -5.22 9.34
C SER A 28 -7.32 -6.26 9.81
N ARG A 29 -7.51 -6.87 10.99
CA ARG A 29 -6.64 -7.94 11.50
C ARG A 29 -6.67 -9.16 10.57
N TYR A 30 -7.85 -9.66 10.21
CA TYR A 30 -7.97 -10.81 9.32
C TYR A 30 -7.45 -10.53 7.91
N LEU A 31 -7.71 -9.33 7.37
CA LEU A 31 -7.16 -8.92 6.08
C LEU A 31 -5.64 -8.87 6.11
N ALA A 32 -5.04 -8.32 7.17
CA ALA A 32 -3.59 -8.21 7.28
C ALA A 32 -2.93 -9.59 7.44
N ILE A 33 -3.48 -10.46 8.30
CA ILE A 33 -3.00 -11.84 8.45
C ILE A 33 -3.16 -12.61 7.14
N GLY A 34 -4.34 -12.56 6.52
CA GLY A 34 -4.62 -13.24 5.25
C GLY A 34 -3.71 -12.74 4.12
N SER A 35 -3.47 -11.44 4.04
CA SER A 35 -2.55 -10.85 3.05
C SER A 35 -1.11 -11.30 3.28
N LEU A 36 -0.64 -11.34 4.53
CA LEU A 36 0.69 -11.85 4.86
C LEU A 36 0.81 -13.35 4.52
N THR A 37 -0.19 -14.16 4.85
CA THR A 37 -0.22 -15.59 4.50
C THR A 37 -0.17 -15.79 3.00
N LEU A 38 -0.97 -15.05 2.23
CA LEU A 38 -0.95 -15.12 0.77
C LEU A 38 0.42 -14.71 0.19
N LEU A 39 1.03 -13.65 0.74
CA LEU A 39 2.34 -13.18 0.31
C LEU A 39 3.45 -14.21 0.57
N VAL A 40 3.43 -14.86 1.75
CA VAL A 40 4.38 -15.93 2.08
C VAL A 40 4.12 -17.17 1.22
N TYR A 41 2.86 -17.52 1.00
CA TYR A 41 2.48 -18.66 0.15
C TYR A 41 2.96 -18.46 -1.29
N ASP A 42 2.72 -17.29 -1.89
CA ASP A 42 3.21 -16.93 -3.22
C ASP A 42 4.74 -17.08 -3.30
N TRP A 43 5.44 -16.60 -2.27
CA TRP A 43 6.89 -16.73 -2.19
C TRP A 43 7.36 -18.19 -2.15
N LEU A 44 6.81 -19.00 -1.25
CA LEU A 44 7.20 -20.40 -1.15
C LEU A 44 6.85 -21.20 -2.42
N SER A 45 5.72 -20.89 -3.06
CA SER A 45 5.25 -21.59 -4.26
C SER A 45 6.09 -21.34 -5.52
N THR A 46 6.89 -20.27 -5.53
CA THR A 46 7.72 -19.89 -6.70
C THR A 46 9.22 -19.93 -6.40
N LEU A 47 9.60 -20.38 -5.20
CA LEU A 47 10.98 -20.38 -4.71
C LEU A 47 11.90 -21.28 -5.55
N ASP A 48 11.40 -22.43 -5.99
CA ASP A 48 12.10 -23.37 -6.87
C ASP A 48 12.53 -22.69 -8.19
N GLN A 49 11.58 -22.01 -8.84
CA GLN A 49 11.81 -21.27 -10.08
C GLN A 49 12.74 -20.07 -9.86
N GLU A 50 12.61 -19.36 -8.73
CA GLU A 50 13.49 -18.25 -8.39
C GLU A 50 14.95 -18.68 -8.24
N ILE A 51 15.18 -19.80 -7.56
CA ILE A 51 16.52 -20.33 -7.34
C ILE A 51 17.17 -20.63 -8.69
N GLU A 52 16.41 -21.24 -9.61
CA GLU A 52 16.90 -21.58 -10.94
C GLU A 52 17.17 -20.35 -11.81
N PHE A 53 16.19 -19.44 -11.92
CA PHE A 53 16.22 -18.38 -12.92
C PHE A 53 16.81 -17.05 -12.43
N ILE A 54 16.77 -16.78 -11.13
CA ILE A 54 17.18 -15.48 -10.56
C ILE A 54 18.43 -15.64 -9.70
N TRP A 55 18.48 -16.65 -8.82
CA TRP A 55 19.55 -16.73 -7.82
C TRP A 55 20.90 -17.12 -8.43
N ARG A 56 20.88 -18.00 -9.45
CA ARG A 56 22.06 -18.44 -10.20
C ARG A 56 22.61 -17.39 -11.18
N LYS A 57 21.89 -16.30 -11.45
CA LYS A 57 22.33 -15.23 -12.37
C LYS A 57 23.26 -14.25 -11.66
N ARG A 58 24.09 -13.52 -12.41
CA ARG A 58 24.95 -12.46 -11.84
C ARG A 58 24.11 -11.37 -11.16
N TRP A 59 24.65 -10.78 -10.10
CA TRP A 59 24.03 -9.64 -9.43
C TRP A 59 23.88 -8.47 -10.40
N SER A 60 22.65 -7.97 -10.53
CA SER A 60 22.29 -6.81 -11.34
C SER A 60 21.34 -5.93 -10.54
N PHE A 61 21.22 -4.66 -10.93
CA PHE A 61 20.29 -3.72 -10.28
C PHE A 61 18.84 -4.23 -10.28
N ALA A 62 18.40 -4.84 -11.39
CA ALA A 62 17.07 -5.44 -11.48
C ALA A 62 16.88 -6.60 -10.49
N ARG A 63 17.92 -7.41 -10.25
CA ARG A 63 17.89 -8.48 -9.24
C ARG A 63 17.79 -7.92 -7.81
N VAL A 64 18.49 -6.82 -7.51
CA VAL A 64 18.39 -6.17 -6.20
C VAL A 64 16.98 -5.66 -5.95
N ILE A 65 16.40 -4.91 -6.90
CA ILE A 65 15.03 -4.41 -6.78
C ILE A 65 14.03 -5.56 -6.67
N TYR A 66 14.23 -6.65 -7.40
CA TYR A 66 13.40 -7.85 -7.28
C TYR A 66 13.40 -8.42 -5.86
N HIS A 67 14.57 -8.63 -5.25
CA HIS A 67 14.66 -9.13 -3.88
C HIS A 67 14.11 -8.13 -2.86
N LEU A 68 14.34 -6.82 -3.05
CA LEU A 68 13.75 -5.78 -2.21
C LEU A 68 12.21 -5.78 -2.28
N ASN A 69 11.65 -5.90 -3.49
CA ASN A 69 10.21 -5.99 -3.70
C ASN A 69 9.61 -7.22 -3.01
N ARG A 70 10.38 -8.29 -2.80
CA ARG A 70 9.91 -9.52 -2.16
C ARG A 70 10.06 -9.52 -0.65
N VAL A 71 11.25 -9.15 -0.17
CA VAL A 71 11.59 -9.20 1.26
C VAL A 71 10.95 -8.06 2.02
N LEU A 72 10.89 -6.86 1.43
CA LEU A 72 10.50 -5.65 2.17
C LEU A 72 9.01 -5.60 2.52
N PRO A 73 8.05 -6.00 1.66
CA PRO A 73 6.66 -6.15 2.09
C PRO A 73 6.50 -7.18 3.19
N VAL A 74 7.16 -8.34 3.11
CA VAL A 74 7.11 -9.35 4.17
C VAL A 74 7.66 -8.78 5.48
N LEU A 75 8.80 -8.09 5.44
CA LEU A 75 9.40 -7.44 6.61
C LEU A 75 8.52 -6.33 7.18
N LEU A 76 7.91 -5.49 6.35
CA LEU A 76 7.04 -4.43 6.84
C LEU A 76 5.74 -4.97 7.41
N PHE A 77 5.09 -5.92 6.73
CA PHE A 77 3.91 -6.58 7.28
C PHE A 77 4.23 -7.30 8.58
N SER A 78 5.39 -7.96 8.72
CA SER A 78 5.79 -8.60 9.97
C SER A 78 6.20 -7.60 11.06
N VAL A 79 6.93 -6.53 10.75
CA VAL A 79 7.28 -5.46 11.70
C VAL A 79 6.06 -4.64 12.13
N VAL A 80 5.02 -4.57 11.30
CA VAL A 80 3.74 -3.94 11.68
C VAL A 80 2.88 -4.95 12.44
N LEU A 81 2.69 -6.18 11.95
CA LEU A 81 1.76 -7.14 12.57
C LEU A 81 2.29 -7.75 13.87
N ILE A 82 3.56 -8.15 13.92
CA ILE A 82 4.10 -8.90 15.06
C ILE A 82 4.12 -8.06 16.33
N PRO A 83 4.59 -6.79 16.34
CA PRO A 83 4.50 -5.95 17.52
C PRO A 83 3.07 -5.59 17.90
N ASN A 84 2.16 -5.44 16.94
CA ASN A 84 0.74 -5.15 17.17
C ASN A 84 -0.08 -6.37 17.66
N ILE A 85 0.50 -7.57 17.63
CA ILE A 85 -0.13 -8.82 18.10
C ILE A 85 0.56 -9.34 19.38
N LEU A 86 1.89 -9.23 19.46
CA LEU A 86 2.69 -9.82 20.54
C LEU A 86 3.15 -8.82 21.59
N PHE A 87 3.23 -7.53 21.25
CA PHE A 87 3.81 -6.53 22.14
C PHE A 87 2.83 -5.37 22.35
N ALA A 88 3.06 -4.64 23.42
CA ALA A 88 2.34 -3.44 23.78
C ALA A 88 3.18 -2.21 23.38
N PRO A 89 3.38 -1.89 22.08
CA PRO A 89 4.33 -0.85 21.74
C PRO A 89 3.80 0.51 22.17
N SER A 90 4.69 1.35 22.73
CA SER A 90 4.32 2.70 23.10
C SER A 90 3.76 3.47 21.90
N TYR A 91 2.59 4.07 22.14
CA TYR A 91 1.75 4.92 21.30
C TYR A 91 2.48 5.76 20.21
N TYR A 92 3.69 6.26 20.49
CA TYR A 92 4.42 7.18 19.61
C TYR A 92 5.36 6.50 18.60
N THR A 93 5.85 5.29 18.90
CA THR A 93 6.92 4.65 18.11
C THR A 93 6.38 3.75 16.98
N ALA A 94 5.22 3.12 17.18
CA ALA A 94 4.60 2.23 16.20
C ALA A 94 4.00 2.99 14.99
N THR A 95 3.30 4.10 15.24
CA THR A 95 2.63 4.90 14.20
C THR A 95 3.65 5.59 13.28
N ASN A 96 4.70 6.20 13.84
CA ASN A 96 5.76 6.84 13.06
C ASN A 96 6.46 5.84 12.12
N ARG A 97 6.85 4.66 12.62
CA ARG A 97 7.61 3.68 11.83
C ARG A 97 6.78 3.05 10.70
N SER A 98 5.49 2.84 10.93
CA SER A 98 4.59 2.20 9.96
C SER A 98 4.33 3.10 8.74
N ILE A 99 4.13 4.41 8.97
CA ILE A 99 3.78 5.36 7.89
C ILE A 99 4.98 5.58 6.94
N TYR A 100 6.20 5.71 7.46
CA TYR A 100 7.40 5.77 6.60
C TYR A 100 7.64 4.46 5.84
N GLY A 101 7.24 3.31 6.40
CA GLY A 101 7.26 2.02 5.72
C GLY A 101 6.39 2.01 4.45
N VAL A 102 5.21 2.62 4.49
CA VAL A 102 4.33 2.73 3.31
C VAL A 102 4.97 3.53 2.18
N VAL A 103 5.68 4.62 2.51
CA VAL A 103 6.42 5.42 1.52
C VAL A 103 7.57 4.61 0.90
N ALA A 104 8.27 3.79 1.70
CA ALA A 104 9.30 2.88 1.20
C ALA A 104 8.74 1.82 0.24
N LEU A 105 7.56 1.26 0.53
CA LEU A 105 6.86 0.35 -0.37
C LEU A 105 6.49 1.02 -1.68
N LEU A 106 5.93 2.23 -1.62
CA LEU A 106 5.61 3.01 -2.82
C LEU A 106 6.85 3.21 -3.69
N ALA A 107 8.00 3.58 -3.10
CA ALA A 107 9.24 3.79 -3.85
C ALA A 107 9.70 2.52 -4.59
N ILE A 108 9.60 1.35 -3.94
CA ILE A 108 10.00 0.06 -4.54
C ILE A 108 8.99 -0.40 -5.59
N LEU A 109 7.70 -0.19 -5.37
CA LEU A 109 6.65 -0.46 -6.36
C LEU A 109 6.90 0.38 -7.62
N CYS A 110 7.08 1.69 -7.47
CA CYS A 110 7.41 2.58 -8.58
C CYS A 110 8.70 2.15 -9.29
N ALA A 111 9.77 1.81 -8.55
CA ALA A 111 11.01 1.32 -9.14
C ALA A 111 10.82 0.01 -9.95
N THR A 112 9.96 -0.89 -9.47
CA THR A 112 9.59 -2.12 -10.17
C THR A 112 8.81 -1.82 -11.45
N SER A 113 7.90 -0.84 -11.39
CA SER A 113 7.15 -0.32 -12.55
C SER A 113 8.09 0.27 -13.61
N ILE A 114 9.16 1.00 -13.23
CA ILE A 114 10.18 1.50 -14.16
C ILE A 114 10.85 0.35 -14.91
N ILE A 115 11.35 -0.66 -14.18
CA ILE A 115 12.09 -1.77 -14.80
C ILE A 115 11.20 -2.49 -15.83
N ARG A 116 9.95 -2.77 -15.45
CA ARG A 116 8.99 -3.46 -16.33
C ARG A 116 8.61 -2.61 -17.55
N CYS A 117 8.40 -1.31 -17.36
CA CYS A 117 8.12 -0.40 -18.46
C CYS A 117 9.32 -0.28 -19.40
N TRP A 118 10.53 -0.15 -18.87
CA TRP A 118 11.76 -0.10 -19.67
C TRP A 118 12.01 -1.39 -20.43
N ALA A 119 11.79 -2.56 -19.82
CA ALA A 119 11.89 -3.85 -20.50
C ALA A 119 10.90 -3.98 -21.68
N THR A 120 9.74 -3.33 -21.60
CA THR A 120 8.71 -3.35 -22.64
C THR A 120 9.03 -2.40 -23.80
N TYR A 121 9.61 -1.24 -23.51
CA TYR A 121 9.94 -0.23 -24.52
C TYR A 121 11.34 -0.40 -25.12
N GLY A 122 12.30 -0.89 -24.35
CA GLY A 122 13.72 -1.00 -24.73
C GLY A 122 14.41 0.35 -24.98
N GLN A 123 13.74 1.47 -24.73
CA GLN A 123 14.19 2.81 -25.11
C GLN A 123 14.57 3.63 -23.88
N ARG A 124 15.69 4.36 -23.98
CA ARG A 124 16.23 5.16 -22.86
C ARG A 124 15.35 6.35 -22.48
N TRP A 125 14.56 6.90 -23.40
CA TRP A 125 13.68 8.04 -23.09
C TRP A 125 12.66 7.73 -21.99
N VAL A 126 12.23 6.47 -21.86
CA VAL A 126 11.32 6.03 -20.80
C VAL A 126 11.98 6.20 -19.42
N LEU A 127 13.28 5.95 -19.31
CA LEU A 127 14.02 6.17 -18.07
C LEU A 127 14.15 7.65 -17.75
N TRP A 128 14.44 8.48 -18.76
CA TRP A 128 14.51 9.94 -18.61
C TRP A 128 13.18 10.56 -18.16
N LEU A 129 12.05 9.93 -18.49
CA LEU A 129 10.72 10.33 -18.03
C LEU A 129 10.39 9.79 -16.63
N LEU A 130 10.56 8.49 -16.41
CA LEU A 130 10.04 7.82 -15.21
C LEU A 130 10.93 7.98 -13.97
N ILE A 131 12.25 8.22 -14.13
CA ILE A 131 13.15 8.43 -12.99
C ILE A 131 12.86 9.77 -12.29
N PRO A 132 12.76 10.92 -12.99
CA PRO A 132 12.33 12.16 -12.35
C PRO A 132 10.93 12.04 -11.74
N ALA A 133 9.99 11.38 -12.44
CA ALA A 133 8.65 11.16 -11.92
C ALA A 133 8.65 10.33 -10.62
N LEU A 134 9.56 9.35 -10.47
CA LEU A 134 9.75 8.60 -9.24
C LEU A 134 10.19 9.51 -8.09
N PHE A 135 11.22 10.34 -8.29
CA PHE A 135 11.71 11.25 -7.25
C PHE A 135 10.63 12.26 -6.83
N LEU A 136 9.89 12.80 -7.78
CA LEU A 136 8.75 13.69 -7.50
C LEU A 136 7.67 12.96 -6.70
N THR A 137 7.34 11.72 -7.07
CA THR A 137 6.30 10.93 -6.42
C THR A 137 6.65 10.59 -4.98
N VAL A 138 7.87 10.09 -4.75
CA VAL A 138 8.37 9.71 -3.43
C VAL A 138 8.61 10.95 -2.57
N GLY A 139 9.19 12.01 -3.13
CA GLY A 139 9.42 13.27 -2.42
C GLY A 139 8.11 13.92 -1.97
N HIS A 140 7.10 13.95 -2.85
CA HIS A 140 5.77 14.43 -2.49
C HIS A 140 5.13 13.59 -1.39
N ALA A 141 5.14 12.26 -1.52
CA ALA A 141 4.57 11.37 -0.49
C ALA A 141 5.26 11.55 0.87
N LEU A 142 6.60 11.66 0.89
CA LEU A 142 7.37 11.88 2.11
C LEU A 142 7.06 13.24 2.75
N ALA A 143 6.94 14.30 1.94
CA ALA A 143 6.57 15.63 2.40
C ALA A 143 5.16 15.62 3.01
N GLN A 144 4.18 15.02 2.33
CA GLN A 144 2.81 14.90 2.83
C GLN A 144 2.76 14.12 4.15
N VAL A 145 3.45 12.99 4.25
CA VAL A 145 3.54 12.24 5.51
C VAL A 145 4.13 13.10 6.62
N THR A 146 5.27 13.77 6.37
CA THR A 146 5.99 14.55 7.39
C THR A 146 5.19 15.76 7.87
N LEU A 147 4.47 16.44 6.96
CA LEU A 147 3.64 17.60 7.30
C LEU A 147 2.34 17.22 8.02
N ASN A 148 1.80 16.04 7.73
CA ASN A 148 0.51 15.61 8.26
C ASN A 148 0.63 14.75 9.54
N ILE A 149 1.79 14.13 9.80
CA ILE A 149 1.96 13.26 10.97
C ILE A 149 1.74 14.03 12.28
N GLY A 150 2.18 15.28 12.37
CA GLY A 150 1.98 16.15 13.53
C GLY A 150 0.53 16.63 13.71
N LYS A 151 -0.32 16.52 12.69
CA LYS A 151 -1.76 16.86 12.78
C LYS A 151 -2.63 15.69 13.24
N THR A 152 -2.04 14.49 13.33
CA THR A 152 -2.72 13.27 13.73
C THR A 152 -3.17 13.38 15.19
N ARG A 153 -4.46 13.13 15.44
CA ARG A 153 -5.01 13.10 16.79
C ARG A 153 -5.20 11.66 17.20
N TYR A 154 -4.81 11.34 18.41
CA TYR A 154 -5.05 10.02 18.96
C TYR A 154 -6.05 10.13 20.11
N LEU A 155 -6.93 9.15 20.22
CA LEU A 155 -7.89 9.10 21.32
C LEU A 155 -7.49 8.04 22.33
N ALA A 156 -7.77 8.36 23.59
CA ALA A 156 -7.72 7.37 24.66
C ALA A 156 -8.71 6.25 24.35
N ASN A 157 -8.28 5.02 24.55
CA ASN A 157 -9.12 3.85 24.38
C ASN A 157 -10.16 3.79 25.53
N PRO A 158 -11.47 3.84 25.23
CA PRO A 158 -12.49 3.83 26.27
C PRO A 158 -12.65 2.45 26.96
N LEU A 159 -12.21 1.35 26.34
CA LEU A 159 -12.33 -0.01 26.90
C LEU A 159 -11.03 -0.83 26.73
N PRO A 160 -9.99 -0.60 27.56
CA PRO A 160 -8.68 -1.23 27.45
C PRO A 160 -8.63 -2.75 27.69
N GLY A 161 -9.74 -3.41 28.04
CA GLY A 161 -9.82 -4.87 28.17
C GLY A 161 -10.66 -5.58 27.10
N VAL A 162 -11.33 -4.82 26.23
CA VAL A 162 -12.20 -5.35 25.16
C VAL A 162 -11.69 -4.93 23.80
N LEU A 163 -11.20 -3.70 23.70
CA LEU A 163 -10.59 -3.14 22.51
C LEU A 163 -9.09 -3.06 22.75
N GLU A 164 -8.31 -3.88 22.04
CA GLU A 164 -6.87 -3.72 21.98
C GLU A 164 -6.53 -2.86 20.76
N GLY A 165 -5.88 -1.72 20.96
CA GLY A 165 -5.57 -0.77 19.89
C GLY A 165 -5.53 0.70 20.33
N CYS A 166 -4.98 1.54 19.45
CA CYS A 166 -5.05 3.00 19.56
C CYS A 166 -5.96 3.57 18.46
N PHE A 167 -6.84 4.47 18.86
CA PHE A 167 -7.71 5.19 17.95
C PHE A 167 -6.95 6.37 17.35
N VAL A 168 -6.83 6.40 16.03
CA VAL A 168 -6.13 7.45 15.32
C VAL A 168 -7.09 8.14 14.37
N ILE A 169 -7.28 9.44 14.56
CA ILE A 169 -7.93 10.31 13.59
C ILE A 169 -6.84 10.94 12.74
N LEU A 170 -6.81 10.55 11.47
CA LEU A 170 -5.93 11.14 10.50
C LEU A 170 -6.49 12.48 10.01
N PRO A 171 -5.61 13.41 9.59
CA PRO A 171 -6.03 14.66 8.98
C PRO A 171 -6.76 14.39 7.65
N SER A 172 -7.70 15.28 7.31
CA SER A 172 -8.50 15.22 6.08
C SER A 172 -7.67 15.20 4.80
N ASP A 173 -6.42 15.64 4.87
CA ASP A 173 -5.55 15.82 3.71
C ASP A 173 -4.64 14.61 3.45
N ILE A 174 -4.77 13.53 4.25
CA ILE A 174 -3.87 12.36 4.14
C ILE A 174 -3.95 11.68 2.76
N TRP A 175 -5.08 11.77 2.07
CA TRP A 175 -5.25 11.25 0.71
C TRP A 175 -4.22 11.84 -0.28
N LEU A 176 -3.73 13.06 -0.04
CA LEU A 176 -2.70 13.69 -0.87
C LEU A 176 -1.41 12.87 -0.90
N ALA A 177 -1.10 12.10 0.15
CA ALA A 177 0.07 11.22 0.18
C ALA A 177 -0.03 10.08 -0.86
N TYR A 178 -1.26 9.65 -1.21
CA TYR A 178 -1.52 8.60 -2.20
C TYR A 178 -1.71 9.16 -3.61
N LEU A 179 -2.14 10.42 -3.74
CA LEU A 179 -2.41 11.07 -5.02
C LEU A 179 -1.20 10.99 -5.98
N SER A 180 0.01 11.26 -5.49
CA SER A 180 1.20 11.18 -6.34
C SER A 180 1.47 9.76 -6.84
N GLY A 181 1.19 8.74 -6.02
CA GLY A 181 1.27 7.33 -6.43
C GLY A 181 0.25 6.99 -7.52
N VAL A 182 -0.99 7.47 -7.40
CA VAL A 182 -2.03 7.28 -8.43
C VAL A 182 -1.60 7.90 -9.75
N LEU A 183 -1.10 9.14 -9.74
CA LEU A 183 -0.63 9.82 -10.95
C LEU A 183 0.53 9.07 -11.60
N TYR A 184 1.46 8.55 -10.78
CA TYR A 184 2.59 7.77 -11.28
C TYR A 184 2.16 6.47 -11.95
N GLU A 185 1.33 5.67 -11.30
CA GLU A 185 0.83 4.42 -11.88
C GLU A 185 -0.08 4.67 -13.08
N SER A 186 -0.85 5.77 -13.10
CA SER A 186 -1.61 6.20 -14.27
C SER A 186 -0.70 6.50 -15.47
N LEU A 187 0.42 7.18 -15.24
CA LEU A 187 1.41 7.47 -16.28
C LEU A 187 2.00 6.17 -16.84
N VAL A 188 2.44 5.25 -15.97
CA VAL A 188 3.02 3.97 -16.41
C VAL A 188 1.99 3.09 -17.13
N PHE A 189 0.78 3.00 -16.60
CA PHE A 189 -0.32 2.28 -17.23
C PHE A 189 -0.69 2.89 -18.59
N GLY A 190 -0.74 4.22 -18.70
CA GLY A 190 -0.97 4.94 -19.94
C GLY A 190 0.11 4.65 -21.00
N LEU A 191 1.38 4.65 -20.61
CA LEU A 191 2.49 4.25 -21.49
C LEU A 191 2.31 2.80 -21.98
N LEU A 192 1.96 1.87 -21.10
CA LEU A 192 1.72 0.49 -21.52
C LEU A 192 0.58 0.39 -22.54
N VAL A 193 -0.56 1.02 -22.26
CA VAL A 193 -1.72 1.02 -23.17
C VAL A 193 -1.34 1.62 -24.53
N TRP A 194 -0.61 2.75 -24.51
CA TRP A 194 -0.08 3.37 -25.72
C TRP A 194 0.83 2.42 -26.52
N ARG A 195 1.74 1.72 -25.84
CA ARG A 195 2.64 0.75 -26.46
C ARG A 195 1.88 -0.41 -27.11
N ILE A 196 0.89 -0.97 -26.41
CA ILE A 196 0.02 -2.03 -26.93
C ILE A 196 -0.69 -1.55 -28.19
N TRP A 197 -1.27 -0.34 -28.15
CA TRP A 197 -1.97 0.24 -29.28
C TRP A 197 -1.04 0.40 -30.49
N CYS A 198 0.10 1.07 -30.35
CA CYS A 198 1.05 1.27 -31.45
C CYS A 198 1.52 -0.06 -32.07
N LEU A 199 1.81 -1.07 -31.24
CA LEU A 199 2.23 -2.39 -31.72
C LEU A 199 1.09 -3.13 -32.44
N SER A 200 -0.15 -3.00 -31.95
CA SER A 200 -1.32 -3.64 -32.56
C SER A 200 -1.68 -3.04 -33.92
N SER A 201 -1.47 -1.74 -34.11
CA SER A 201 -1.80 -1.03 -35.34
C SER A 201 -0.73 -1.14 -36.43
N GLY A 202 0.54 -1.39 -36.08
CA GLY A 202 1.66 -1.29 -37.04
C GLY A 202 2.17 -2.62 -37.61
N VAL A 203 2.43 -3.62 -36.76
CA VAL A 203 3.26 -4.79 -37.14
C VAL A 203 2.63 -6.13 -36.76
N GLY A 204 1.56 -6.11 -35.97
CA GLY A 204 0.98 -7.30 -35.35
C GLY A 204 1.87 -7.79 -34.19
N LEU A 205 1.23 -8.27 -33.11
CA LEU A 205 1.98 -8.77 -31.95
C LEU A 205 2.36 -10.23 -32.16
N THR A 206 3.64 -10.56 -31.95
CA THR A 206 4.06 -11.96 -31.80
C THR A 206 3.33 -12.58 -30.59
N PRO A 207 3.02 -13.89 -30.61
CA PRO A 207 2.30 -14.55 -29.52
C PRO A 207 3.00 -14.38 -28.16
N LEU A 208 4.35 -14.41 -28.15
CA LEU A 208 5.15 -14.20 -26.95
C LEU A 208 5.04 -12.76 -26.42
N LEU A 209 5.12 -11.75 -27.31
CA LEU A 209 4.98 -10.34 -26.92
C LEU A 209 3.56 -10.03 -26.45
N ARG A 210 2.55 -10.62 -27.10
CA ARG A 210 1.14 -10.51 -26.69
C ARG A 210 0.92 -11.08 -25.30
N GLN A 211 1.50 -12.24 -25.00
CA GLN A 211 1.39 -12.87 -23.70
C GLN A 211 2.11 -12.05 -22.62
N LEU A 212 3.33 -11.59 -22.90
CA LEU A 212 4.09 -10.72 -21.99
C LEU A 212 3.34 -9.41 -21.69
N LEU A 213 2.80 -8.76 -22.71
CA LEU A 213 2.02 -7.52 -22.56
C LEU A 213 0.71 -7.76 -21.81
N LYS A 214 0.03 -8.90 -22.03
CA LYS A 214 -1.19 -9.25 -21.30
C LYS A 214 -0.91 -9.44 -19.81
N HIS A 215 0.12 -10.21 -19.45
CA HIS A 215 0.49 -10.43 -18.05
C HIS A 215 1.03 -9.14 -17.40
N GLY A 216 1.81 -8.36 -18.14
CA GLY A 216 2.28 -7.05 -17.68
C GLY A 216 1.11 -6.08 -17.43
N ALA A 217 0.13 -6.01 -18.34
CA ALA A 217 -1.01 -5.12 -18.22
C ALA A 217 -1.90 -5.43 -17.02
N SER A 218 -2.12 -6.71 -16.71
CA SER A 218 -2.84 -7.10 -15.50
C SER A 218 -2.17 -6.56 -14.23
N PHE A 219 -0.84 -6.61 -14.15
CA PHE A 219 -0.11 -6.05 -13.01
C PHE A 219 -0.32 -4.53 -12.85
N PHE A 220 -0.11 -3.77 -13.93
CA PHE A 220 -0.26 -2.31 -13.88
C PHE A 220 -1.71 -1.89 -13.60
N ALA A 221 -2.70 -2.59 -14.16
CA ALA A 221 -4.11 -2.33 -13.91
C ALA A 221 -4.49 -2.59 -12.44
N VAL A 222 -4.02 -3.70 -11.86
CA VAL A 222 -4.26 -4.03 -10.45
C VAL A 222 -3.61 -3.02 -9.52
N ASN A 223 -2.35 -2.64 -9.78
CA ASN A 223 -1.66 -1.63 -8.96
C ASN A 223 -2.33 -0.26 -9.03
N PHE A 224 -2.70 0.20 -10.24
CA PHE A 224 -3.44 1.43 -10.43
C PHE A 224 -4.77 1.40 -9.66
N GLY A 225 -5.53 0.30 -9.76
CA GLY A 225 -6.78 0.13 -9.04
C GLY A 225 -6.61 0.15 -7.52
N LEU A 226 -5.61 -0.58 -6.99
CA LEU A 226 -5.30 -0.59 -5.55
C LEU A 226 -4.90 0.79 -5.03
N MET A 227 -4.09 1.53 -5.80
CA MET A 227 -3.66 2.87 -5.41
C MET A 227 -4.83 3.86 -5.47
N LEU A 228 -5.71 3.74 -6.48
CA LEU A 228 -6.90 4.55 -6.61
C LEU A 228 -7.87 4.32 -5.45
N VAL A 229 -8.13 3.06 -5.10
CA VAL A 229 -8.96 2.70 -3.94
C VAL A 229 -8.36 3.25 -2.65
N SER A 230 -7.04 3.15 -2.48
CA SER A 230 -6.35 3.69 -1.30
C SER A 230 -6.45 5.21 -1.21
N CYS A 231 -6.30 5.91 -2.34
CA CYS A 231 -6.42 7.36 -2.43
C CYS A 231 -7.85 7.84 -2.14
N VAL A 232 -8.85 7.24 -2.79
CA VAL A 232 -10.26 7.59 -2.63
C VAL A 232 -10.73 7.25 -1.21
N GLY A 233 -10.38 6.06 -0.71
CA GLY A 233 -10.71 5.62 0.65
C GLY A 233 -10.15 6.57 1.71
N SER A 234 -8.91 7.05 1.53
CA SER A 234 -8.28 8.01 2.42
C SER A 234 -8.87 9.43 2.35
N GLY A 235 -9.62 9.74 1.29
CA GLY A 235 -10.25 11.04 1.08
C GLY A 235 -11.62 11.19 1.78
N TYR A 236 -12.20 10.09 2.27
CA TYR A 236 -13.46 10.15 2.99
C TYR A 236 -13.25 10.75 4.40
N PRO A 237 -13.88 11.91 4.71
CA PRO A 237 -13.76 12.54 6.01
C PRO A 237 -14.35 11.63 7.09
N GLY A 238 -13.60 11.45 8.18
CA GLY A 238 -14.00 10.54 9.27
C GLY A 238 -13.47 9.11 9.13
N THR A 239 -12.50 8.86 8.25
CA THR A 239 -11.74 7.60 8.26
C THR A 239 -10.94 7.50 9.55
N ILE A 240 -11.55 6.92 10.59
CA ILE A 240 -10.85 6.50 11.80
C ILE A 240 -10.05 5.27 11.39
N ILE A 241 -8.74 5.45 11.21
CA ILE A 241 -7.85 4.30 11.03
C ILE A 241 -7.49 3.83 12.43
N ILE A 242 -7.98 2.65 12.77
CA ILE A 242 -7.68 2.06 14.05
C ILE A 242 -6.37 1.29 13.89
N VAL A 243 -5.30 1.87 14.42
CA VAL A 243 -4.01 1.20 14.45
C VAL A 243 -4.03 0.32 15.70
N ASN A 244 -4.03 -0.99 15.49
CA ASN A 244 -4.01 -1.96 16.58
C ASN A 244 -2.67 -1.90 17.33
N THR A 245 -2.40 -0.86 18.11
CA THR A 245 -1.36 -0.91 19.13
C THR A 245 -2.03 -1.47 20.38
N SER A 246 -1.91 -2.77 20.61
CA SER A 246 -2.12 -3.34 21.93
C SER A 246 -1.38 -2.44 22.95
N GLY A 247 -2.10 -2.04 24.01
CA GLY A 247 -1.63 -1.06 24.99
C GLY A 247 -0.54 -1.59 25.88
#